data_AF-A0A6A6RIE4-F1
#
_entry.id   AF-A0A6A6RIE4-F1
#
_cell.length_a   1.000
_cell.length_b   1.000
_cell.length_c   1.000
_cell.angle_alpha   90.00
_cell.angle_beta   90.00
_cell.angle_gamma   90.00
#
_symmetry.space_group_name_H-M   'P 1'
#
loop_
_entity.id
_entity.type
_entity.pdbx_description
1 polymer ?
#
loop_
_entity_poly.entity_id
_entity_poly.type
_entity_poly.pdbx_seq_one_letter_code
_entity_poly.pdbx_strand_id
1 'polypeptide(L)' 'MILHADAIADCVLATFDSLPEKRKPRSRGDALREWVPLAGIVLVKSAFLKHGLPRL' A
#
# COMPACT_ATOMS: atom_id res chain seq x y z
N MET A 1 10.83 -3.50 -15.79
CA MET A 1 10.67 -3.73 -14.34
C MET A 1 9.25 -4.20 -14.13
N ILE A 2 9.07 -5.48 -13.81
CA ILE A 2 7.75 -6.05 -13.52
C ILE A 2 7.43 -5.68 -12.08
N LEU A 3 6.22 -5.16 -11.85
CA LEU A 3 5.73 -4.95 -10.50
C LEU A 3 5.28 -6.30 -9.95
N HIS A 4 5.93 -6.76 -8.88
CA HIS A 4 5.52 -7.96 -8.17
C HIS A 4 4.44 -7.61 -7.14
N ALA A 5 3.40 -8.42 -7.08
CA ALA A 5 2.28 -8.22 -6.15
C ALA A 5 2.77 -8.14 -4.70
N ASP A 6 3.73 -8.98 -4.33
CA ASP A 6 4.35 -8.98 -3.00
C ASP A 6 5.00 -7.64 -2.67
N ALA A 7 5.73 -7.03 -3.61
CA ALA A 7 6.34 -5.73 -3.39
C ALA A 7 5.31 -4.60 -3.17
N ILE A 8 4.13 -4.71 -3.79
CA ILE A 8 3.02 -3.78 -3.55
C ILE A 8 2.43 -4.02 -2.16
N ALA A 9 2.17 -5.28 -1.80
CA ALA A 9 1.63 -5.65 -0.50
C ALA A 9 2.55 -5.22 0.65
N ASP A 10 3.84 -5.49 0.53
CA ASP A 10 4.86 -5.11 1.51
C ASP A 10 4.93 -3.59 1.70
N CYS A 11 4.84 -2.82 0.60
CA CYS A 11 4.82 -1.36 0.67
C CYS A 11 3.59 -0.83 1.45
N VAL A 12 2.42 -1.41 1.20
CA VAL A 12 1.18 -1.05 1.90
C VAL A 12 1.28 -1.40 3.39
N LEU A 13 1.76 -2.61 3.72
CA LEU A 13 1.89 -3.08 5.10
C LEU A 13 2.90 -2.24 5.88
N ALA A 14 4.10 -2.01 5.33
CA ALA A 14 5.12 -1.19 5.98
C ALA A 14 4.63 0.24 6.25
N THR A 15 3.89 0.82 5.30
CA THR A 15 3.29 2.15 5.49
C THR A 15 2.25 2.12 6.61
N PHE A 16 1.36 1.13 6.61
CA PHE A 16 0.33 0.99 7.64
C PHE A 16 0.94 0.82 9.04
N ASP A 17 1.98 0.00 9.17
CA ASP A 17 2.68 -0.23 10.43
C ASP A 17 3.34 1.04 10.99
N SER A 18 3.82 1.92 10.11
CA SER A 18 4.42 3.21 10.47
C SER A 18 3.42 4.26 10.98
N LEU A 19 2.12 4.04 10.78
CA LEU A 19 1.10 5.00 11.21
C LEU A 19 0.99 5.06 12.75
N PRO A 20 0.69 6.24 13.32
CA PRO A 20 0.42 6.34 14.76
C PRO A 20 -0.77 5.47 15.17
N GLU A 21 -0.75 4.94 16.40
CA GLU A 21 -1.80 4.02 16.92
C GLU A 21 -3.24 4.55 16.77
N LYS A 22 -3.45 5.86 16.88
CA LYS A 22 -4.78 6.49 16.67
C LYS A 22 -5.35 6.33 15.25
N ARG A 23 -4.52 5.90 14.27
CA ARG A 23 -4.90 5.63 12.88
C ARG A 23 -5.12 4.14 12.61
N LYS A 24 -4.85 3.26 13.58
CA LYS A 24 -5.02 1.81 13.46
C LYS A 24 -6.39 1.39 14.01
N PRO A 25 -6.93 0.23 13.57
CA PRO A 25 -8.15 -0.32 14.15
C PRO A 25 -8.04 -0.44 15.67
N ARG A 26 -9.12 -0.09 16.37
CA ARG A 26 -9.14 -0.17 17.83
C ARG A 26 -9.09 -1.65 18.24
N SER A 27 -8.34 -1.93 19.29
CA SER A 27 -8.48 -3.20 19.99
C SER A 27 -9.83 -3.18 20.71
N ARG A 28 -10.74 -4.07 20.36
CA ARG A 28 -11.90 -4.36 21.20
C ARG A 28 -11.38 -5.18 22.38
N GLY A 29 -11.96 -5.03 23.57
CA GLY A 29 -11.61 -5.89 24.71
C GLY A 29 -11.69 -7.38 24.34
N ASP A 30 -11.08 -8.23 25.17
CA ASP A 30 -11.02 -9.70 24.99
C ASP A 30 -10.15 -10.18 23.81
N ALA A 31 -9.04 -9.47 23.54
CA ALA A 31 -8.06 -9.81 22.49
C ALA A 31 -8.62 -9.87 21.05
N LEU A 32 -9.85 -9.39 20.84
CA LEU A 32 -10.49 -9.31 19.54
C LEU A 32 -10.16 -7.98 18.87
N ARG A 33 -9.42 -8.03 17.77
CA ARG A 33 -9.16 -6.86 16.92
C ARG A 33 -10.36 -6.67 15.98
N GLU A 34 -10.79 -5.42 15.76
CA GLU A 34 -11.74 -5.14 14.65
C GLU A 34 -11.07 -5.58 13.34
N TRP A 35 -11.64 -6.57 12.67
CA TRP A 35 -11.19 -7.01 11.36
C TRP A 35 -11.80 -6.07 10.32
N VAL A 36 -10.99 -5.13 9.84
CA VAL A 36 -11.32 -4.29 8.69
C VAL A 36 -10.34 -4.62 7.57
N PRO A 37 -10.80 -4.84 6.33
CA PRO A 37 -9.88 -5.04 5.21
C PRO A 37 -8.96 -3.83 5.06
N LEU A 38 -7.65 -4.09 4.98
CA LEU A 38 -6.65 -3.08 4.66
C LEU A 38 -6.55 -2.91 3.15
N ALA A 39 -6.59 -1.67 2.68
CA ALA A 39 -6.33 -1.32 1.29
C ALA A 39 -5.34 -0.15 1.21
N GLY A 40 -4.56 -0.11 0.14
CA GLY A 40 -3.59 0.96 -0.10
C GLY A 40 -3.32 1.15 -1.59
N ILE A 41 -2.90 2.36 -1.96
CA ILE A 41 -2.53 2.72 -3.33
C ILE A 41 -1.03 3.01 -3.35
N VAL A 42 -0.30 2.31 -4.22
CA VAL A 42 1.16 2.49 -4.37
C VAL A 42 1.44 3.23 -5.67
N LEU A 43 2.14 4.36 -5.57
CA LEU A 43 2.63 5.10 -6.73
C LEU A 43 3.98 4.53 -7.16
N VAL A 44 4.10 4.18 -8.43
CA VAL A 44 5.36 3.70 -9.02
C VAL A 44 5.79 4.64 -10.12
N LYS A 45 7.04 5.10 -10.07
CA LYS A 45 7.67 5.81 -11.18
C LYS A 45 8.02 4.82 -12.29
N SER A 46 7.21 4.76 -13.34
CA SER A 46 7.53 3.98 -14.52
C SER A 46 8.67 4.64 -15.31
N ALA A 47 9.69 3.86 -15.68
CA ALA A 47 10.75 4.31 -16.56
C ALA A 47 10.28 4.48 -18.04
N PHE A 48 9.05 4.06 -18.37
CA PHE A 48 8.53 4.08 -19.75
C PHE A 48 8.28 5.48 -20.33
N LEU A 49 8.34 6.54 -19.53
CA LEU A 49 8.14 7.91 -20.04
C LEU A 49 9.41 8.54 -20.67
N LYS A 50 10.50 7.78 -20.85
CA LYS A 50 11.72 8.31 -21.49
C LYS A 50 11.81 8.12 -23.00
N HIS A 51 10.90 7.35 -23.62
CA HIS A 51 10.79 7.28 -25.07
C HIS A 51 9.34 7.60 -25.47
N GLY A 52 9.20 8.69 -26.23
CA GLY A 52 7.95 9.42 -26.45
C GLY A 52 6.75 8.55 -26.84
N LEU A 53 5.60 8.92 -26.27
CA LEU A 53 4.30 8.62 -26.87
C LEU A 53 4.34 9.05 -28.36
N PRO A 54 3.94 8.20 -29.32
CA PRO A 54 3.65 8.69 -30.65
C PRO A 54 2.55 9.74 -30.53
N ARG A 55 2.84 10.96 -31.01
CA ARG A 55 1.84 12.02 -31.11
C ARG A 55 0.74 11.51 -32.03
N LEU A 56 -0.50 11.55 -31.55
CA LEU A 56 -1.68 11.55 -32.41
C LEU A 56 -1.69 12.84 -33.25
#